data_AF-A0A358DBV1-F1
#
_entry.id   AF-A0A358DBV1-F1
#
_cell.length_a   1.000
_cell.length_b   1.000
_cell.length_c   1.000
_cell.angle_alpha   90.00
_cell.angle_beta   90.00
_cell.angle_gamma   90.00
#
_symmetry.space_group_name_H-M   'P 1'
#
loop_
_entity.id
_entity.type
_entity.pdbx_description
1 polymer ?
#
loop_
_entity_poly.entity_id
_entity_poly.type
_entity_poly.pdbx_seq_one_letter_code
_entity_poly.pdbx_strand_id
1 'polypeptide(L)'
;DEFEILLIGHLGHEEVEGTAGEAPEHITIVNSPEEADTVQVRDPSRVVWLSQTTLSVDETMETVRRLRERFPELQDPPSDDICYATQ
;
A
#
# COMPACT_ATOMS: atom_id res chain seq x y z
N ASP A 1 5.84 -10.35 16.07
CA ASP A 1 4.88 -10.55 14.97
C ASP A 1 5.03 -9.40 13.99
N GLU A 2 5.49 -9.65 12.76
CA GLU A 2 5.80 -8.60 11.75
C GLU A 2 4.63 -8.38 10.79
N PHE A 3 4.32 -7.13 10.48
CA PHE A 3 3.29 -6.75 9.50
C PHE A 3 3.84 -6.82 8.08
N GLU A 4 2.98 -7.12 7.12
CA GLU A 4 3.27 -6.93 5.70
C GLU A 4 2.72 -5.57 5.25
N ILE A 5 3.51 -4.85 4.44
CA ILE A 5 3.20 -3.51 3.96
C ILE A 5 2.81 -3.61 2.48
N LEU A 6 1.63 -3.10 2.14
CA LEU A 6 1.23 -2.86 0.76
C LEU A 6 1.54 -1.41 0.40
N LEU A 7 2.57 -1.19 -0.41
CA LEU A 7 2.98 0.15 -0.86
C LEU A 7 2.27 0.49 -2.17
N ILE A 8 1.26 1.36 -2.10
CA ILE A 8 0.51 1.88 -3.24
C ILE A 8 1.37 2.96 -3.91
N GLY A 9 1.81 2.72 -5.14
CA GLY A 9 2.80 3.60 -5.78
C GLY A 9 3.20 3.10 -7.16
N HIS A 10 3.66 4.01 -8.01
CA HIS A 10 4.07 3.63 -9.35
C HIS A 10 5.48 3.04 -9.35
N LEU A 11 5.61 1.83 -9.92
CA LEU A 11 6.89 1.16 -10.15
C LEU A 11 7.85 2.08 -10.91
N GLY A 12 9.11 2.13 -10.45
CA GLY A 12 10.13 2.99 -11.02
C GLY A 12 10.11 4.45 -10.52
N HIS A 13 9.19 4.83 -9.64
CA HIS A 13 9.30 6.10 -8.91
C HIS A 13 10.34 5.97 -7.78
N GLU A 14 11.25 6.95 -7.65
CA GLU A 14 12.38 6.87 -6.71
C GLU A 14 11.95 6.62 -5.26
N GLU A 15 10.83 7.24 -4.84
CA GLU A 15 10.26 7.06 -3.51
C GLU A 15 9.79 5.62 -3.28
N VAL A 16 9.13 5.02 -4.28
CA VAL A 16 8.56 3.67 -4.19
C VAL A 16 9.67 2.63 -4.15
N GLU A 17 10.65 2.76 -5.03
CA GLU A 17 11.82 1.87 -5.07
C GLU A 17 12.65 1.99 -3.78
N GLY A 18 12.80 3.22 -3.26
CA GLY A 18 13.48 3.48 -1.99
C GLY A 18 12.79 2.81 -0.81
N THR A 19 11.49 3.05 -0.64
CA THR A 19 10.70 2.45 0.46
C THR A 19 10.67 0.92 0.35
N ALA A 20 10.41 0.35 -0.83
CA ALA A 20 10.42 -1.09 -1.02
C ALA A 20 11.80 -1.72 -0.78
N GLY A 21 12.88 -0.97 -1.09
CA GLY A 21 14.26 -1.41 -0.88
C GLY A 21 14.68 -1.54 0.59
N GLU A 22 14.03 -0.83 1.52
CA GLU A 22 14.34 -0.92 2.96
C GLU A 22 13.92 -2.27 3.56
N ALA A 23 12.83 -2.87 3.06
CA ALA A 23 12.32 -4.15 3.55
C ALA A 23 11.63 -4.96 2.43
N PRO A 24 12.38 -5.45 1.42
CA PRO A 24 11.80 -6.12 0.25
C PRO A 24 11.10 -7.45 0.59
N GLU A 25 11.40 -8.06 1.74
CA GLU A 25 10.72 -9.27 2.20
C GLU A 25 9.40 -8.99 2.93
N HIS A 26 9.09 -7.73 3.21
CA HIS A 26 7.91 -7.29 3.96
C HIS A 26 7.07 -6.25 3.22
N ILE A 27 7.54 -5.76 2.06
CA ILE A 27 6.86 -4.74 1.27
C ILE A 27 6.49 -5.33 -0.08
N THR A 28 5.22 -5.21 -0.44
CA THR A 28 4.70 -5.55 -1.76
C THR A 28 4.14 -4.28 -2.40
N ILE A 29 4.62 -3.96 -3.61
CA ILE A 29 4.17 -2.79 -4.35
C ILE A 29 2.82 -3.11 -5.01
N VAL A 30 1.89 -2.16 -4.95
CA VAL A 30 0.60 -2.20 -5.66
C VAL A 30 0.58 -1.01 -6.61
N ASN A 31 0.85 -1.27 -7.90
CA ASN A 31 1.06 -0.24 -8.91
C ASN A 31 -0.24 0.36 -9.46
N SER A 32 -1.38 -0.31 -9.24
CA SER A 32 -2.69 0.13 -9.77
C SER A 32 -3.84 -0.46 -8.96
N PRO A 33 -5.06 0.12 -9.08
CA PRO A 33 -6.26 -0.48 -8.52
C PRO A 33 -6.51 -1.92 -8.99
N GLU A 34 -6.19 -2.24 -10.25
CA GLU A 34 -6.35 -3.60 -10.79
C GLU A 34 -5.39 -4.61 -10.16
N GLU A 35 -4.19 -4.16 -9.78
CA GLU A 35 -3.23 -5.02 -9.09
C GLU A 35 -3.69 -5.33 -7.67
N ALA A 36 -4.42 -4.42 -7.02
CA ALA A 36 -5.04 -4.68 -5.72
C ALA A 36 -5.99 -5.88 -5.75
N ASP A 37 -6.55 -6.25 -6.91
CA ASP A 37 -7.43 -7.42 -7.05
C ASP A 37 -6.66 -8.76 -7.06
N THR A 38 -5.35 -8.72 -7.31
CA THR A 38 -4.50 -9.92 -7.52
C THR A 38 -3.34 -10.04 -6.54
N VAL A 39 -2.98 -8.97 -5.82
CA VAL A 39 -1.88 -8.97 -4.85
C VAL A 39 -2.04 -10.09 -3.82
N GLN A 40 -0.93 -10.73 -3.45
CA GLN A 40 -0.90 -11.80 -2.46
C GLN A 40 -0.14 -11.31 -1.23
N VAL A 41 -0.67 -11.65 -0.06
CA VAL A 41 -0.06 -11.37 1.25
C VAL A 41 0.06 -12.67 2.02
N ARG A 42 1.04 -12.76 2.91
CA ARG A 42 1.30 -13.97 3.72
C ARG A 42 0.23 -14.16 4.78
N ASP A 43 -0.19 -13.08 5.42
CA ASP A 43 -1.21 -13.07 6.47
C ASP A 43 -2.18 -11.90 6.28
N PRO A 44 -3.39 -12.14 5.74
CA PRO A 44 -4.42 -11.12 5.53
C PRO A 44 -4.83 -10.34 6.79
N SER A 45 -4.62 -10.90 7.99
CA SER A 45 -4.96 -10.24 9.26
C SER A 45 -3.89 -9.26 9.74
N ARG A 46 -2.73 -9.23 9.08
CA ARG A 46 -1.53 -8.51 9.51
C ARG A 46 -0.94 -7.67 8.38
N VAL A 47 -1.82 -6.92 7.72
CA VAL A 47 -1.47 -6.06 6.58
C VAL A 47 -1.72 -4.60 6.94
N VAL A 48 -0.78 -3.73 6.57
CA VAL A 48 -0.93 -2.27 6.58
C VAL A 48 -0.67 -1.74 5.17
N TRP A 49 -1.28 -0.61 4.79
CA TRP A 49 -0.99 0.03 3.52
C TRP A 49 -0.21 1.33 3.69
N LEU A 50 0.67 1.62 2.73
CA LEU A 50 1.34 2.90 2.54
C LEU A 50 1.06 3.45 1.15
N SER A 51 1.26 4.75 0.92
CA SER A 51 1.11 5.35 -0.40
C SER A 51 2.25 6.30 -0.73
N GLN A 52 2.64 6.32 -2.01
CA GLN A 52 3.52 7.34 -2.56
C GLN A 52 2.91 8.75 -2.39
N THR A 53 3.74 9.71 -1.98
CA THR A 53 3.30 11.06 -1.61
C THR A 53 2.64 11.85 -2.73
N THR A 54 2.99 11.57 -3.99
CA THR A 54 2.56 12.32 -5.17
C THR A 54 1.41 11.68 -5.93
N LEU A 55 0.81 10.60 -5.41
CA LEU A 55 -0.35 9.95 -6.03
C LEU A 55 -1.62 10.81 -5.95
N SER A 56 -2.52 10.57 -6.90
CA SER A 56 -3.86 11.12 -6.86
C SER A 56 -4.68 10.52 -5.71
N VAL A 57 -5.43 11.36 -5.01
CA VAL A 57 -6.42 10.98 -3.99
C VAL A 57 -7.34 9.87 -4.47
N ASP A 58 -7.94 10.06 -5.64
CA ASP A 58 -8.95 9.17 -6.15
C ASP A 58 -8.37 7.79 -6.48
N GLU A 59 -7.16 7.75 -7.04
CA GLU A 59 -6.44 6.52 -7.38
C GLU A 59 -6.05 5.75 -6.12
N THR A 60 -5.50 6.45 -5.13
CA THR A 60 -5.13 5.86 -3.83
C THR A 60 -6.36 5.28 -3.15
N MET A 61 -7.45 6.04 -3.04
CA MET A 61 -8.65 5.60 -2.33
C MET A 61 -9.39 4.48 -3.05
N GLU A 62 -9.38 4.45 -4.39
CA GLU A 62 -9.93 3.33 -5.16
C GLU A 62 -9.10 2.05 -4.94
N THR A 63 -7.77 2.15 -4.87
CA THR A 63 -6.88 1.03 -4.55
C THR A 63 -7.13 0.52 -3.13
N VAL A 64 -7.19 1.42 -2.13
CA VAL A 64 -7.47 1.07 -0.72
C VAL A 64 -8.83 0.40 -0.60
N ARG A 65 -9.87 0.88 -1.31
CA ARG A 65 -11.20 0.26 -1.29
C ARG A 65 -11.14 -1.21 -1.72
N ARG A 66 -10.48 -1.51 -2.84
CA ARG A 66 -10.33 -2.88 -3.34
C ARG A 66 -9.51 -3.76 -2.39
N LEU A 67 -8.43 -3.21 -1.83
CA LEU A 67 -7.64 -3.90 -0.82
C LEU A 67 -8.49 -4.25 0.41
N ARG A 68 -9.35 -3.35 0.89
CA ARG A 68 -10.25 -3.61 2.02
C ARG A 68 -11.32 -4.67 1.74
N GLU A 69 -11.78 -4.79 0.49
CA GLU A 69 -12.70 -5.86 0.09
C GLU A 69 -12.03 -7.25 0.18
N ARG A 70 -10.72 -7.32 -0.07
CA ARG A 70 -9.94 -8.57 0.00
C ARG A 70 -9.34 -8.84 1.38
N PHE A 71 -8.97 -7.79 2.09
CA PHE A 71 -8.32 -7.80 3.40
C PHE A 71 -9.14 -6.94 4.38
N PRO A 72 -10.22 -7.48 4.97
CA PRO A 72 -11.10 -6.70 5.85
C PRO A 72 -10.42 -6.15 7.11
N GLU A 73 -9.29 -6.76 7.51
CA GLU A 73 -8.47 -6.37 8.66
C GLU A 73 -7.32 -5.41 8.26
N LEU A 74 -7.31 -4.92 7.02
CA LEU A 74 -6.31 -3.96 6.52
C LEU A 74 -6.23 -2.74 7.44
N GLN A 75 -5.05 -2.55 8.01
CA GLN A 75 -4.79 -1.45 8.93
C GLN A 75 -4.51 -0.18 8.15
N ASP A 76 -5.05 0.91 8.67
CA ASP A 76 -4.64 2.22 8.24
C ASP A 76 -3.19 2.50 8.67
N PRO A 77 -2.50 3.32 7.89
CA PRO A 77 -1.14 3.72 8.20
C PRO A 77 -1.04 4.43 9.55
N PRO A 78 0.11 4.33 10.23
CA PRO A 78 0.42 5.23 11.34
C PRO A 78 0.48 6.68 10.82
N SER A 79 -0.13 7.60 11.58
CA SER A 79 -0.45 8.97 11.17
C SER A 79 0.71 9.85 10.67
N ASP A 80 1.97 9.47 10.91
CA ASP A 80 3.15 10.30 10.62
C ASP A 80 3.83 9.99 9.26
N ASP A 81 3.57 8.82 8.66
CA ASP A 81 4.33 8.35 7.49
C ASP A 81 3.55 8.48 6.16
N ILE A 82 2.37 9.10 6.17
CA ILE A 82 1.47 9.15 5.00
C ILE A 82 1.06 10.56 4.66
N CYS A 83 1.45 10.97 3.46
CA CYS A 83 0.78 12.07 2.76
C CYS A 83 -0.63 11.61 2.44
N TYR A 84 -1.56 12.03 3.30
CA TYR A 84 -2.98 12.05 3.04
C TYR A 84 -3.21 12.68 1.68
N ALA A 85 -3.51 11.84 0.70
CA ALA A 85 -4.33 12.25 -0.39
C ALA A 85 -5.78 12.37 0.16
N THR A 86 -5.97 13.26 1.13
CA THR A 86 -7.26 13.85 1.49
C THR A 86 -7.07 15.36 1.55
N GLN A 87 -7.84 16.04 0.70
CA GLN A 87 -8.20 17.47 0.65
C GLN A 87 -7.60 18.42 1.69
#